data_AF-A0A7W7Q8X1-F1
#
_entry.id   AF-A0A7W7Q8X1-F1
#
_cell.length_a   1.000
_cell.length_b   1.000
_cell.length_c   1.000
_cell.angle_alpha   90.00
_cell.angle_beta   90.00
_cell.angle_gamma   90.00
#
_symmetry.space_group_name_H-M   'P 1'
#
loop_
_entity.id
_entity.type
_entity.pdbx_description
1 polymer ?
#
loop_
_entity_poly.entity_id
_entity_poly.type
_entity_poly.pdbx_seq_one_letter_code
_entity_poly.pdbx_strand_id
1 'polypeptide(L)'
;MAEGVTEPIEFRQTRDFGDGVPVPWFDAILTTVEYDSFGAWAMEWRPEYFADPRGNTEPPSRPGDVGRERYLSDAYQDHLMRDVTTIRLAVTQRDLDSTVPLLRAGGFQVRSAPGGITARSGKTTIRFDVVPVHQVGLRQVDFSLNRSVGYRHTERIGRSTLVVGPGDHAVWTFPRTES
;
A
#
# COMPACT_ATOMS: atom_id res chain seq x y z
N MET A 1 -2.05 26.35 -9.29
CA MET A 1 -2.06 25.13 -10.08
C MET A 1 -0.82 24.36 -9.67
N ALA A 2 -0.96 23.19 -9.05
CA ALA A 2 0.18 22.33 -8.78
C ALA A 2 0.34 21.44 -10.00
N GLU A 3 1.29 21.78 -10.86
CA GLU A 3 1.72 20.89 -11.94
C GLU A 3 2.37 19.68 -11.27
N GLY A 4 1.71 18.53 -11.38
CA GLY A 4 2.41 17.26 -11.18
C GLY A 4 3.58 17.19 -12.14
N VAL A 5 4.63 16.44 -11.77
CA VAL A 5 5.84 16.33 -12.59
C VAL A 5 5.47 15.96 -14.03
N THR A 6 5.99 16.73 -14.99
CA THR A 6 5.71 16.58 -16.42
C THR A 6 6.41 15.36 -17.03
N GLU A 7 7.50 14.89 -16.42
CA GLU A 7 8.25 13.69 -16.81
C GLU A 7 8.55 12.81 -15.58
N PRO A 8 7.87 11.68 -15.39
CA PRO A 8 8.10 10.80 -14.25
C PRO A 8 9.56 10.34 -14.16
N ILE A 9 10.08 10.25 -12.95
CA ILE A 9 11.44 9.75 -12.73
C ILE A 9 11.36 8.23 -12.60
N GLU A 10 12.02 7.53 -13.52
CA GLU A 10 12.16 6.09 -13.50
C GLU A 10 13.45 5.68 -12.78
N PHE A 11 13.35 4.76 -11.82
CA PHE A 11 14.50 4.19 -11.15
C PHE A 11 14.38 2.67 -11.04
N ARG A 12 15.36 1.94 -11.59
CA ARG A 12 15.39 0.47 -11.54
C ARG A 12 15.93 -0.03 -10.20
N GLN A 13 15.16 -0.87 -9.54
CA GLN A 13 15.56 -1.60 -8.35
C GLN A 13 16.00 -3.03 -8.69
N THR A 14 16.91 -3.58 -7.89
CA THR A 14 17.39 -4.96 -8.03
C THR A 14 17.16 -5.76 -6.75
N ARG A 15 17.12 -7.09 -6.88
CA ARG A 15 16.97 -8.04 -5.78
C ARG A 15 18.13 -9.03 -5.78
N ASP A 16 18.76 -9.20 -4.63
CA ASP A 16 19.68 -10.31 -4.35
C ASP A 16 18.96 -11.33 -3.48
N PHE A 17 19.09 -12.63 -3.81
CA PHE A 17 18.50 -13.74 -3.08
C PHE A 17 19.43 -14.32 -1.99
N GLY A 18 20.56 -13.68 -1.74
CA GLY A 18 21.56 -14.06 -0.74
C GLY A 18 22.82 -14.71 -1.32
N ASP A 19 22.98 -14.67 -2.65
CA ASP A 19 24.13 -15.27 -3.36
C ASP A 19 25.07 -14.23 -3.98
N GLY A 20 24.79 -12.94 -3.81
CA GLY A 20 25.63 -11.86 -4.34
C GLY A 20 25.33 -11.50 -5.79
N VAL A 21 24.34 -12.13 -6.44
CA VAL A 21 24.02 -11.91 -7.85
C VAL A 21 22.64 -11.23 -7.97
N PRO A 22 22.60 -9.89 -8.10
CA PRO A 22 21.34 -9.16 -8.16
C PRO A 22 20.63 -9.34 -9.50
N VAL A 23 19.30 -9.35 -9.48
CA VAL A 23 18.43 -9.34 -10.69
C VAL A 23 17.56 -8.10 -10.75
N PRO A 24 17.20 -7.62 -11.96
CA PRO A 24 16.19 -6.58 -12.12
C PRO A 24 14.89 -6.98 -11.42
N TRP A 25 14.41 -6.12 -10.53
CA TRP A 25 13.28 -6.43 -9.66
C TRP A 25 12.02 -5.68 -10.07
N PHE A 26 12.08 -4.36 -10.03
CA PHE A 26 11.00 -3.48 -10.45
C PHE A 26 11.56 -2.13 -10.90
N ASP A 27 10.78 -1.42 -11.71
CA ASP A 27 11.00 -0.01 -12.00
C ASP A 27 10.10 0.81 -11.05
N ALA A 28 10.68 1.82 -10.41
CA ALA A 28 9.97 2.77 -9.55
C ALA A 28 9.66 4.04 -10.34
N ILE A 29 8.43 4.51 -10.25
CA ILE A 29 7.95 5.72 -10.91
C ILE A 29 7.54 6.72 -9.85
N LEU A 30 8.19 7.88 -9.82
CA LEU A 30 7.89 8.96 -8.89
C LEU A 30 7.17 10.10 -9.62
N THR A 31 6.08 10.60 -9.03
CA THR A 31 5.34 11.77 -9.55
C THR A 31 5.84 13.11 -8.99
N THR A 32 6.77 13.07 -8.03
CA THR A 32 7.47 14.22 -7.46
C THR A 32 8.68 13.75 -6.64
N VAL A 33 9.72 14.57 -6.56
CA VAL A 33 10.83 14.43 -5.59
C VAL A 33 10.66 15.33 -4.38
N GLU A 34 9.68 16.23 -4.43
CA GLU A 34 9.32 17.14 -3.35
C GLU A 34 7.97 16.75 -2.77
N TYR A 35 7.95 16.49 -1.46
CA TYR A 35 6.76 16.24 -0.68
C TYR A 35 6.94 16.86 0.70
N ASP A 36 5.84 17.25 1.35
CA ASP A 36 5.88 17.85 2.67
C ASP A 36 6.21 16.79 3.73
N SER A 37 5.51 15.65 3.68
CA SER A 37 5.75 14.54 4.61
C SER A 37 5.30 13.16 4.10
N PHE A 38 4.50 13.10 3.04
CA PHE A 38 4.02 11.85 2.45
C PHE A 38 4.36 11.81 0.95
N GLY A 39 5.21 10.84 0.57
CA GLY A 39 5.54 10.56 -0.82
C GLY A 39 4.91 9.26 -1.29
N ALA A 40 4.22 9.30 -2.43
CA ALA A 40 3.74 8.12 -3.14
C ALA A 40 4.58 7.87 -4.40
N TRP A 41 4.79 6.60 -4.72
CA TRP A 41 5.49 6.14 -5.91
C TRP A 41 4.83 4.87 -6.42
N ALA A 42 4.92 4.59 -7.72
CA ALA A 42 4.44 3.36 -8.31
C ALA A 42 5.60 2.40 -8.56
N MET A 43 5.29 1.11 -8.45
CA MET A 43 6.19 0.01 -8.74
C MET A 43 5.64 -0.72 -9.96
N GLU A 44 6.49 -0.97 -10.95
CA GLU A 44 6.21 -1.89 -12.05
C GLU A 44 7.16 -3.07 -12.00
N TRP A 45 6.61 -4.27 -11.86
CA TRP A 45 7.41 -5.48 -11.76
C TRP A 45 8.12 -5.80 -13.08
N ARG A 46 9.37 -6.26 -12.96
CA ARG A 46 10.16 -6.75 -14.09
C ARG A 46 9.90 -8.23 -14.35
N PRO A 47 9.74 -8.67 -15.62
CA PRO A 47 9.59 -10.09 -15.93
C PRO A 47 10.82 -10.93 -15.52
N GLU A 48 12.02 -10.31 -15.48
CA GLU A 48 13.27 -10.96 -15.07
C GLU A 48 13.19 -11.50 -13.63
N TYR A 49 12.58 -10.76 -12.71
CA TYR A 49 12.38 -11.22 -11.33
C TYR A 49 11.54 -12.49 -11.25
N PHE A 50 10.45 -12.52 -12.03
CA PHE A 50 9.50 -13.61 -12.09
C PHE A 50 10.00 -14.83 -12.86
N ALA A 51 11.03 -14.66 -13.70
CA ALA A 51 11.69 -15.74 -14.42
C ALA A 51 12.83 -16.35 -13.60
N ASP A 52 13.24 -15.73 -12.50
CA ASP A 52 14.37 -16.21 -11.71
C ASP A 52 13.96 -17.40 -10.82
N PRO A 53 14.58 -18.58 -10.99
CA PRO A 53 14.20 -19.77 -10.23
C PRO A 53 14.47 -19.65 -8.73
N ARG A 54 15.34 -18.74 -8.30
CA ARG A 54 15.64 -18.48 -6.87
C ARG A 54 14.46 -17.85 -6.15
N GLY A 55 13.56 -17.17 -6.87
CA GLY A 55 12.39 -16.51 -6.31
C GLY A 55 11.26 -17.47 -5.92
N ASN A 56 11.26 -18.70 -6.43
CA ASN A 56 10.21 -19.70 -6.20
C ASN A 56 8.78 -19.14 -6.41
N THR A 57 8.61 -18.28 -7.42
CA THR A 57 7.32 -17.65 -7.74
C THR A 57 6.42 -18.63 -8.47
N GLU A 58 5.13 -18.63 -8.16
CA GLU A 58 4.15 -19.44 -8.88
C GLU A 58 4.13 -19.11 -10.40
N PRO A 59 3.81 -20.11 -11.25
CA PRO A 59 3.63 -19.89 -12.68
C PRO A 59 2.57 -18.82 -12.97
N PRO A 60 2.74 -18.02 -14.04
CA PRO A 60 1.74 -17.03 -14.40
C PRO A 60 0.42 -17.70 -14.81
N SER A 61 -0.70 -17.24 -14.25
CA SER A 61 -2.04 -17.71 -14.65
C SER A 61 -2.51 -17.11 -15.99
N ARG A 62 -1.87 -16.01 -16.42
CA ARG A 62 -2.14 -15.27 -17.67
C ARG A 62 -0.91 -14.45 -18.09
N PRO A 63 -0.82 -13.98 -19.36
CA PRO A 63 0.25 -13.08 -19.77
C PRO A 63 0.29 -11.80 -18.91
N GLY A 64 1.49 -11.42 -18.44
CA GLY A 64 1.67 -10.25 -17.57
C GLY A 64 1.14 -10.44 -16.14
N ASP A 65 0.90 -11.68 -15.70
CA ASP A 65 0.44 -11.95 -14.35
C ASP A 65 1.50 -11.54 -13.31
N VAL A 66 1.11 -10.61 -12.45
CA VAL A 66 1.87 -10.14 -11.28
C VAL A 66 1.03 -10.28 -10.01
N GLY A 67 0.05 -11.19 -10.05
CA GLY A 67 -0.91 -11.46 -8.99
C GLY A 67 -0.24 -11.83 -7.67
N ARG A 68 -1.02 -11.73 -6.60
CA ARG A 68 -0.62 -12.01 -5.22
C ARG A 68 0.13 -13.32 -5.10
N GLU A 69 -0.40 -14.36 -5.73
CA GLU A 69 0.07 -15.74 -5.67
C GLU A 69 1.49 -15.88 -6.23
N ARG A 70 1.93 -14.93 -7.08
CA ARG A 70 3.28 -14.94 -7.64
C ARG A 70 4.34 -14.37 -6.70
N TYR A 71 3.98 -13.53 -5.73
CA TYR A 71 4.95 -12.84 -4.87
C TYR A 71 4.71 -13.02 -3.37
N LEU A 72 3.50 -13.38 -2.93
CA LEU A 72 3.21 -13.73 -1.54
C LEU A 72 3.21 -15.25 -1.39
N SER A 73 4.08 -15.73 -0.50
CA SER A 73 4.10 -17.12 -0.08
C SER A 73 2.70 -17.59 0.38
N ASP A 74 2.35 -18.82 0.03
CA ASP A 74 1.13 -19.50 0.48
C ASP A 74 0.97 -19.51 2.02
N ALA A 75 2.04 -19.30 2.79
CA ALA A 75 2.00 -19.19 4.25
C ALA A 75 0.96 -18.16 4.76
N TYR A 76 0.64 -17.14 3.97
CA TYR A 76 -0.41 -16.18 4.34
C TYR A 76 -1.83 -16.77 4.41
N GLN A 77 -2.09 -17.91 3.77
CA GLN A 77 -3.38 -18.60 3.91
C GLN A 77 -3.57 -19.16 5.32
N ASP A 78 -2.48 -19.51 6.00
CA ASP A 78 -2.52 -20.06 7.36
C ASP A 78 -2.54 -18.97 8.45
N HIS A 79 -2.33 -17.71 8.08
CA HIS A 79 -2.36 -16.57 9.00
C HIS A 79 -3.77 -16.01 9.16
N LEU A 80 -4.06 -15.42 10.32
CA LEU A 80 -5.40 -14.88 10.60
C LEU A 80 -5.72 -13.62 9.76
N MET A 81 -4.74 -12.72 9.63
CA MET A 81 -4.85 -11.48 8.84
C MET A 81 -4.66 -11.79 7.35
N ARG A 82 -5.70 -11.62 6.53
CA ARG A 82 -5.67 -12.01 5.11
C ARG A 82 -5.26 -10.87 4.19
N ASP A 83 -6.09 -9.82 4.15
CA ASP A 83 -5.96 -8.70 3.21
C ASP A 83 -6.17 -7.36 3.90
N VAL A 84 -5.44 -6.34 3.47
CA VAL A 84 -5.73 -4.95 3.81
C VAL A 84 -6.91 -4.45 2.97
N THR A 85 -8.02 -4.12 3.62
CA THR A 85 -9.25 -3.65 2.99
C THR A 85 -9.38 -2.14 3.02
N THR A 86 -8.82 -1.49 4.05
CA THR A 86 -8.85 -0.04 4.18
C THR A 86 -7.49 0.48 4.65
N ILE A 87 -7.05 1.61 4.11
CA ILE A 87 -5.97 2.40 4.67
C ILE A 87 -6.49 3.83 4.83
N ARG A 88 -6.28 4.44 5.99
CA ARG A 88 -6.61 5.85 6.25
C ARG A 88 -5.35 6.63 6.58
N LEU A 89 -5.06 7.63 5.76
CA LEU A 89 -3.89 8.49 5.84
C LEU A 89 -4.32 9.94 6.04
N ALA A 90 -3.61 10.66 6.88
CA ALA A 90 -3.69 12.11 6.94
C ALA A 90 -2.48 12.69 6.19
N VAL A 91 -2.71 13.54 5.20
CA VAL A 91 -1.70 14.09 4.27
C VAL A 91 -1.89 15.59 4.09
N THR A 92 -0.89 16.31 3.58
CA THR A 92 -1.09 17.72 3.19
C THR A 92 -1.85 17.81 1.87
N GLN A 93 -2.39 18.99 1.55
CA GLN A 93 -3.03 19.21 0.25
C GLN A 93 -2.04 19.01 -0.91
N ARG A 94 -0.80 19.49 -0.75
CA ARG A 94 0.26 19.36 -1.76
C ARG A 94 0.59 17.89 -2.04
N ASP A 95 0.81 17.10 -0.98
CA ASP A 95 1.13 15.68 -1.11
C ASP A 95 -0.04 14.91 -1.75
N LEU A 96 -1.28 15.28 -1.41
CA LEU A 96 -2.46 14.70 -2.03
C LEU A 96 -2.52 15.02 -3.53
N ASP A 97 -2.31 16.28 -3.92
CA ASP A 97 -2.35 16.72 -5.31
C ASP A 97 -1.31 15.97 -6.17
N SER A 98 -0.12 15.71 -5.62
CA SER A 98 0.92 14.90 -6.27
C SER A 98 0.59 13.39 -6.36
N THR A 99 -0.24 12.89 -5.43
CA THR A 99 -0.59 11.47 -5.34
C THR A 99 -1.78 11.09 -6.23
N VAL A 100 -2.73 12.00 -6.44
CA VAL A 100 -3.96 11.72 -7.22
C VAL A 100 -3.70 11.26 -8.66
N PRO A 101 -2.78 11.87 -9.44
CA PRO A 101 -2.47 11.40 -10.79
C PRO A 101 -1.97 9.95 -10.79
N LEU A 102 -1.11 9.59 -9.84
CA LEU A 102 -0.57 8.24 -9.70
C LEU A 102 -1.66 7.22 -9.42
N LEU A 103 -2.57 7.52 -8.49
CA LEU A 103 -3.70 6.64 -8.18
C LEU A 103 -4.59 6.40 -9.40
N ARG A 104 -4.87 7.45 -10.18
CA ARG A 104 -5.66 7.33 -11.42
C ARG A 104 -4.94 6.50 -12.48
N ALA A 105 -3.64 6.71 -12.66
CA ALA A 105 -2.81 5.92 -13.58
C ALA A 105 -2.78 4.44 -13.17
N GLY A 106 -2.72 4.15 -11.86
CA GLY A 106 -2.83 2.81 -11.29
C GLY A 106 -4.25 2.22 -11.30
N GLY A 107 -5.22 2.86 -11.97
CA GLY A 107 -6.58 2.34 -12.14
C GLY A 107 -7.49 2.49 -10.91
N PHE A 108 -7.11 3.26 -9.90
CA PHE A 108 -8.00 3.53 -8.76
C PHE A 108 -9.16 4.45 -9.15
N GLN A 109 -10.36 4.11 -8.68
CA GLN A 109 -11.50 5.01 -8.73
C GLN A 109 -11.37 6.05 -7.62
N VAL A 110 -10.96 7.27 -7.99
CA VAL A 110 -10.78 8.39 -7.07
C VAL A 110 -12.07 9.23 -6.99
N ARG A 111 -12.58 9.44 -5.78
CA ARG A 111 -13.77 10.25 -5.49
C ARG A 111 -13.51 11.24 -4.36
N SER A 112 -14.04 12.45 -4.49
CA SER A 112 -14.03 13.43 -3.40
C SER A 112 -14.83 12.93 -2.20
N ALA A 113 -14.39 13.31 -1.00
CA ALA A 113 -15.14 13.07 0.22
C ALA A 113 -14.82 14.20 1.22
N PRO A 114 -15.65 14.44 2.25
CA PRO A 114 -15.47 15.58 3.15
C PRO A 114 -14.05 15.64 3.72
N GLY A 115 -13.31 16.71 3.49
CA GLY A 115 -11.92 16.85 3.97
C GLY A 115 -10.86 16.02 3.24
N GLY A 116 -11.12 15.50 2.03
CA GLY A 116 -10.10 14.84 1.20
C GLY A 116 -10.68 13.97 0.08
N ILE A 117 -10.16 12.75 -0.10
CA ILE A 117 -10.63 11.82 -1.14
C ILE A 117 -10.75 10.39 -0.64
N THR A 118 -11.39 9.55 -1.42
CA THR A 118 -11.30 8.08 -1.33
C THR A 118 -10.82 7.55 -2.68
N ALA A 119 -9.90 6.59 -2.66
CA ALA A 119 -9.41 5.89 -3.84
C ALA A 119 -9.69 4.40 -3.66
N ARG A 120 -10.40 3.78 -4.61
CA ARG A 120 -10.77 2.36 -4.52
C ARG A 120 -10.24 1.56 -5.70
N SER A 121 -9.62 0.42 -5.40
CA SER A 121 -9.25 -0.59 -6.40
C SER A 121 -9.52 -1.99 -5.81
N GLY A 122 -10.28 -2.80 -6.54
CA GLY A 122 -10.73 -4.11 -6.07
C GLY A 122 -11.43 -4.04 -4.70
N LYS A 123 -10.89 -4.78 -3.73
CA LYS A 123 -11.38 -4.85 -2.34
C LYS A 123 -10.75 -3.81 -1.41
N THR A 124 -9.79 -3.03 -1.88
CA THR A 124 -9.04 -2.08 -1.05
C THR A 124 -9.53 -0.64 -1.29
N THR A 125 -9.72 0.08 -0.20
CA THR A 125 -10.03 1.51 -0.19
C THR A 125 -8.95 2.28 0.54
N ILE A 126 -8.41 3.32 -0.07
CA ILE A 126 -7.48 4.26 0.57
C ILE A 126 -8.23 5.57 0.80
N ARG A 127 -8.30 5.99 2.05
CA ARG A 127 -8.87 7.26 2.49
C ARG A 127 -7.73 8.23 2.77
N PHE A 128 -7.75 9.37 2.09
CA PHE A 128 -6.85 10.48 2.37
C PHE A 128 -7.65 11.61 3.02
N ASP A 129 -7.23 12.03 4.21
CA ASP A 129 -7.71 13.21 4.90
C ASP A 129 -6.67 14.33 4.78
N VAL A 130 -7.07 15.50 4.27
CA VAL A 130 -6.20 16.67 4.15
C VAL A 130 -6.09 17.35 5.51
N VAL A 131 -4.85 17.55 5.98
CA VAL A 131 -4.53 18.16 7.27
C VAL A 131 -3.27 19.06 7.18
N PRO A 132 -3.05 19.97 8.14
CA PRO A 132 -1.76 20.66 8.28
C PRO A 132 -0.59 19.69 8.51
N VAL A 133 0.61 20.08 8.10
CA VAL A 133 1.83 19.23 8.12
C VAL A 133 2.12 18.57 9.47
N HIS A 134 1.95 19.28 10.59
CA HIS A 134 2.17 18.76 11.95
C HIS A 134 1.17 17.65 12.36
N GLN A 135 0.18 17.36 11.53
CA GLN A 135 -0.84 16.34 11.77
C GLN A 135 -0.72 15.17 10.79
N VAL A 136 0.20 15.19 9.83
CA VAL A 136 0.36 14.11 8.84
C VAL A 136 0.66 12.78 9.55
N GLY A 137 0.18 11.68 8.97
CA GLY A 137 0.51 10.33 9.43
C GLY A 137 -0.56 9.29 9.12
N LEU A 138 -0.18 8.02 9.31
CA LEU A 138 -1.11 6.89 9.25
C LEU A 138 -2.14 6.99 10.38
N ARG A 139 -3.40 6.70 10.07
CA ARG A 139 -4.51 6.74 11.03
C ARG A 139 -5.09 5.39 11.30
N GLN A 140 -5.30 4.61 10.24
CA GLN A 140 -5.98 3.34 10.35
C GLN A 140 -5.59 2.38 9.23
N VAL A 141 -5.53 1.10 9.55
CA VAL A 141 -5.48 0.00 8.58
C VAL A 141 -6.55 -1.02 8.97
N ASP A 142 -7.42 -1.38 8.03
CA ASP A 142 -8.43 -2.42 8.23
C ASP A 142 -8.01 -3.68 7.50
N PHE A 143 -8.27 -4.82 8.12
CA PHE A 143 -7.96 -6.13 7.58
C PHE A 143 -9.21 -6.97 7.48
N SER A 144 -9.32 -7.78 6.42
CA SER A 144 -10.19 -8.96 6.43
C SER A 144 -9.45 -10.16 7.02
N LEU A 145 -10.18 -11.03 7.70
CA LEU A 145 -9.64 -12.23 8.32
C LEU A 145 -9.94 -13.48 7.48
N ASN A 146 -9.06 -14.47 7.55
CA ASN A 146 -9.28 -15.78 6.91
C ASN A 146 -10.44 -16.55 7.57
N ARG A 147 -10.75 -16.26 8.84
CA ARG A 147 -11.86 -16.84 9.59
C ARG A 147 -12.41 -15.83 10.59
N SER A 148 -13.70 -15.94 10.90
CA SER A 148 -14.31 -15.10 11.93
C SER A 148 -13.79 -15.45 13.32
N VAL A 149 -13.54 -14.44 14.14
CA VAL A 149 -13.15 -14.57 15.55
C VAL A 149 -14.38 -14.29 16.42
N GLY A 150 -14.73 -15.22 17.30
CA GLY A 150 -15.93 -15.14 18.15
C GLY A 150 -15.82 -14.17 19.33
N TYR A 151 -14.65 -13.59 19.56
CA TYR A 151 -14.37 -12.69 20.67
C TYR A 151 -13.61 -11.45 20.18
N ARG A 152 -13.63 -10.40 21.00
CA ARG A 152 -12.81 -9.19 20.78
C ARG A 152 -11.43 -9.42 21.38
N HIS A 153 -10.39 -9.34 20.55
CA HIS A 153 -9.00 -9.24 21.01
C HIS A 153 -8.50 -7.80 20.80
N THR A 154 -7.75 -7.28 21.77
CA THR A 154 -7.13 -5.94 21.67
C THR A 154 -5.66 -6.07 22.03
N GLU A 155 -4.80 -5.64 21.12
CA GLU A 155 -3.35 -5.65 21.26
C GLU A 155 -2.80 -4.23 21.13
N ARG A 156 -1.88 -3.87 22.02
CA ARG A 156 -1.17 -2.57 21.99
C ARG A 156 0.20 -2.78 21.38
N ILE A 157 0.46 -2.16 20.24
CA ILE A 157 1.73 -2.24 19.52
C ILE A 157 2.38 -0.85 19.56
N GLY A 158 3.31 -0.65 20.49
CA GLY A 158 3.83 0.67 20.81
C GLY A 158 2.70 1.63 21.18
N ARG A 159 2.54 2.72 20.42
CA ARG A 159 1.44 3.70 20.61
C ARG A 159 0.12 3.31 19.93
N SER A 160 0.16 2.36 19.00
CA SER A 160 -0.97 1.96 18.14
C SER A 160 -1.80 0.81 18.73
N THR A 161 -3.07 0.70 18.36
CA THR A 161 -3.98 -0.33 18.89
C THR A 161 -4.55 -1.18 17.77
N LEU A 162 -4.28 -2.49 17.81
CA LEU A 162 -4.91 -3.47 16.94
C LEU A 162 -6.09 -4.10 17.67
N VAL A 163 -7.27 -4.04 17.06
CA VAL A 163 -8.48 -4.73 17.53
C VAL A 163 -8.84 -5.81 16.52
N VAL A 164 -8.95 -7.06 16.96
CA VAL A 164 -9.32 -8.20 16.12
C VAL A 164 -10.66 -8.75 16.58
N GLY A 165 -11.62 -8.81 15.67
CA GLY A 165 -12.97 -9.29 15.97
C GLY A 165 -13.76 -8.44 17.00
N PRO A 166 -14.96 -8.89 17.38
CA PRO A 166 -15.63 -10.08 16.88
C PRO A 166 -16.01 -9.95 15.40
N GLY A 167 -16.06 -11.08 14.69
CA GLY A 167 -16.34 -11.14 13.25
C GLY A 167 -15.09 -11.41 12.41
N ASP A 168 -15.16 -11.06 11.13
CA ASP A 168 -14.19 -11.38 10.08
C ASP A 168 -13.27 -10.20 9.72
N HIS A 169 -13.10 -9.24 10.64
CA HIS A 169 -12.28 -8.06 10.42
C HIS A 169 -11.38 -7.74 11.63
N ALA A 170 -10.33 -6.98 11.35
CA ALA A 170 -9.51 -6.32 12.35
C ALA A 170 -9.25 -4.86 11.96
N VAL A 171 -9.07 -4.01 12.97
CA VAL A 171 -8.81 -2.58 12.79
C VAL A 171 -7.58 -2.20 13.59
N TRP A 172 -6.57 -1.69 12.91
CA TRP A 172 -5.36 -1.16 13.51
C TRP A 172 -5.40 0.36 13.48
N THR A 173 -5.44 1.00 14.64
CA THR A 173 -5.53 2.45 14.79
C THR A 173 -4.22 3.03 15.30
N PHE A 174 -3.85 4.18 14.74
CA PHE A 174 -2.63 4.90 15.05
C PHE A 174 -3.02 6.24 15.66
N PRO A 175 -2.56 6.55 16.90
CA PRO A 175 -2.89 7.81 17.51
C PRO A 175 -2.28 8.94 16.68
N ARG A 176 -2.96 10.08 16.71
CA ARG A 176 -2.40 11.30 16.16
C ARG A 176 -1.16 11.66 16.98
N THR A 177 -0.09 12.08 16.31
CA THR A 177 1.04 12.71 16.97
C THR A 177 0.50 13.98 17.62
N GLU A 178 0.38 13.95 18.95
CA GLU A 178 0.16 15.17 19.73
C GLU A 178 1.43 16.01 19.61
N SER A 179 1.25 17.28 19.27
CA SER A 179 2.30 18.29 19.16
C SER A 179 2.73 18.75 20.54
#